data_AF-A0A2G1QH05-F1
#
_entry.id   AF-A0A2G1QH05-F1
#
_cell.length_a   1.000
_cell.length_b   1.000
_cell.length_c   1.000
_cell.angle_alpha   90.00
_cell.angle_beta   90.00
_cell.angle_gamma   90.00
#
_symmetry.space_group_name_H-M   'P 1'
#
loop_
_entity.id
_entity.type
_entity.pdbx_description
1 polymer ?
#
loop_
_entity_poly.entity_id
_entity_poly.type
_entity_poly.pdbx_seq_one_letter_code
_entity_poly.pdbx_strand_id
1 'polypeptide(L)'
;MDETSEIDITLPDARRVEALAGFGLSAEEIARIFGVAPATVEDLFARELAGGQIKANARVAESLYRMALGDGRGAVTAVIFWLKTRARWKEPSFADGSNQLSGANPAENATARFREKIELLAERLKANRE
;
A
#
# COMPACT_ATOMS: atom_id res chain seq x y z
N MET A 1 10.51 4.46 48.31
CA MET A 1 9.21 3.84 48.03
C MET A 1 8.41 4.92 47.35
N ASP A 2 8.30 4.95 46.03
CA ASP A 2 8.26 3.91 44.99
C ASP A 2 8.81 4.62 43.73
N GLU A 3 9.35 4.05 42.66
CA GLU A 3 8.97 2.88 41.89
C GLU A 3 10.04 2.87 40.78
N THR A 4 11.19 2.23 41.00
CA THR A 4 12.06 1.90 39.86
C THR A 4 11.33 0.80 39.16
N SER A 5 10.42 1.19 38.26
CA SER A 5 9.73 0.30 37.35
C SER A 5 10.73 -0.73 36.86
N GLU A 6 10.46 -1.97 37.19
CA GLU A 6 11.21 -3.14 36.79
C GLU A 6 11.21 -3.11 35.26
N ILE A 7 12.24 -2.52 34.66
CA ILE A 7 12.43 -2.56 33.21
C ILE A 7 12.69 -4.02 32.94
N ASP A 8 11.65 -4.73 32.48
CA ASP A 8 11.77 -6.07 31.96
C ASP A 8 12.69 -5.99 30.75
N ILE A 9 14.00 -6.19 30.98
CA ILE A 9 15.05 -6.17 29.95
C ILE A 9 14.99 -7.47 29.13
N THR A 10 13.79 -7.87 28.71
CA THR A 10 13.64 -8.97 27.77
C THR A 10 14.11 -8.47 26.40
N LEU A 11 15.02 -9.22 25.79
CA LEU A 11 15.45 -8.93 24.42
C LEU A 11 14.21 -8.86 23.49
N PRO A 12 14.20 -7.93 22.52
CA PRO A 12 13.09 -7.80 21.59
C PRO A 12 12.80 -9.10 20.84
N ASP A 13 11.53 -9.43 20.60
CA ASP A 13 11.17 -10.49 19.66
C ASP A 13 11.36 -10.01 18.21
N ALA A 14 12.00 -10.84 17.38
CA ALA A 14 12.32 -10.53 15.99
C ALA A 14 11.09 -10.14 15.16
N ARG A 15 9.93 -10.77 15.40
CA ARG A 15 8.70 -10.45 14.66
C ARG A 15 8.17 -9.06 15.02
N ARG A 16 8.30 -8.65 16.29
CA ARG A 16 7.92 -7.30 16.72
C ARG A 16 8.87 -6.25 16.14
N VAL A 17 10.18 -6.49 16.14
CA VAL A 17 11.16 -5.57 15.51
C VAL A 17 10.87 -5.41 14.02
N GLU A 18 10.65 -6.51 13.29
CA GLU A 18 10.31 -6.46 11.87
C GLU A 18 9.02 -5.69 11.57
N ALA A 19 8.00 -5.85 12.43
CA ALA A 19 6.75 -5.12 12.28
C ALA A 19 6.93 -3.62 12.49
N LEU A 20 7.65 -3.21 13.55
CA LEU A 20 7.91 -1.80 13.85
C LEU A 20 8.78 -1.15 12.76
N ALA A 21 9.80 -1.84 12.28
CA ALA A 21 10.59 -1.41 11.12
C ALA A 21 9.72 -1.28 9.86
N GLY A 22 8.77 -2.20 9.66
CA GLY A 22 7.80 -2.13 8.58
C GLY A 22 6.83 -0.95 8.66
N PHE A 23 6.61 -0.41 9.85
CA PHE A 23 5.85 0.83 10.05
C PHE A 23 6.69 2.09 9.86
N GLY A 24 7.99 1.95 9.62
CA GLY A 24 8.91 3.05 9.36
C GLY A 24 9.66 3.58 10.59
N LEU A 25 9.64 2.86 11.72
CA LEU A 25 10.41 3.27 12.91
C LEU A 25 11.90 2.99 12.73
N SER A 26 12.74 3.88 13.28
CA SER A 26 14.19 3.71 13.32
C SER A 26 14.63 2.71 14.38
N ALA A 27 15.87 2.21 14.28
CA ALA A 27 16.46 1.31 15.27
C ALA A 27 16.48 1.96 16.67
N GLU A 28 16.73 3.27 16.77
CA GLU A 28 16.71 4.02 18.03
C GLU A 28 15.30 4.11 18.62
N GLU A 29 14.27 4.34 17.81
CA GLU A 29 12.88 4.38 18.26
C GLU A 29 12.45 3.00 18.76
N ILE A 30 12.80 1.95 18.04
CA ILE A 30 12.55 0.56 18.41
C ILE A 30 13.28 0.23 19.72
N ALA A 31 14.53 0.63 19.86
CA ALA A 31 15.32 0.40 21.08
C ALA A 31 14.69 1.06 22.32
N ARG A 32 14.15 2.28 22.17
CA ARG A 32 13.40 2.97 23.25
C ARG A 32 12.14 2.21 23.66
N ILE A 33 11.43 1.60 22.70
CA ILE A 33 10.22 0.80 22.99
C ILE A 33 10.55 -0.42 23.86
N PHE A 34 11.72 -1.04 23.64
CA PHE A 34 12.14 -2.25 24.34
C PHE A 34 13.09 -1.98 25.52
N GLY A 35 13.46 -0.73 25.79
CA GLY A 35 14.39 -0.40 26.87
C GLY A 35 15.81 -0.95 26.68
N VAL A 36 16.25 -1.14 25.43
CA VAL A 36 17.59 -1.66 25.09
C VAL A 36 18.45 -0.60 24.41
N ALA A 37 19.75 -0.87 24.26
CA ALA A 37 20.64 0.00 23.48
C ALA A 37 20.33 -0.12 21.97
N PRO A 38 20.41 0.98 21.20
CA PRO A 38 20.23 0.94 19.75
C PRO A 38 21.15 -0.07 19.03
N ALA A 39 22.41 -0.16 19.45
CA ALA A 39 23.37 -1.13 18.93
C ALA A 39 22.87 -2.58 19.08
N THR A 40 22.18 -2.91 20.17
CA THR A 40 21.57 -4.23 20.36
C THR A 40 20.51 -4.53 19.30
N VAL A 41 19.73 -3.52 18.88
CA VAL A 41 18.72 -3.68 17.84
C VAL A 41 19.37 -3.84 16.47
N GLU A 42 20.38 -3.02 16.17
CA GLU A 42 21.11 -3.04 14.91
C GLU A 42 21.86 -4.35 14.70
N ASP A 43 22.58 -4.83 15.73
CA ASP A 43 23.41 -6.03 15.63
C ASP A 43 22.56 -7.32 15.56
N LEU A 44 21.52 -7.43 16.39
CA LEU A 44 20.74 -8.67 16.50
C LEU A 44 19.61 -8.77 15.48
N PHE A 45 19.11 -7.64 14.96
CA PHE A 45 17.91 -7.60 14.12
C PHE A 45 18.11 -6.86 12.79
N ALA A 46 19.36 -6.74 12.30
CA ALA A 46 19.68 -6.11 11.01
C ALA A 46 18.80 -6.61 9.86
N ARG A 47 18.51 -7.91 9.83
CA ARG A 47 17.69 -8.54 8.78
C ARG A 47 16.23 -8.09 8.86
N GLU A 48 15.68 -8.02 10.06
CA GLU A 48 14.32 -7.61 10.34
C GLU A 48 14.13 -6.11 10.06
N LEU A 49 15.11 -5.27 10.39
CA LEU A 49 15.14 -3.85 10.04
C LEU A 49 15.12 -3.65 8.52
N ALA A 50 15.98 -4.36 7.78
CA ALA A 50 16.03 -4.28 6.32
C ALA A 50 14.77 -4.86 5.64
N GLY A 51 14.22 -5.94 6.18
CA GLY A 51 13.09 -6.67 5.61
C GLY A 51 11.71 -6.10 5.95
N GLY A 52 11.60 -5.34 7.05
CA GLY A 52 10.33 -4.85 7.59
C GLY A 52 9.52 -4.07 6.57
N GLN A 53 10.12 -3.05 5.94
CA GLN A 53 9.42 -2.19 4.97
C GLN A 53 8.97 -2.97 3.72
N ILE A 54 9.81 -3.88 3.23
CA ILE A 54 9.49 -4.72 2.07
C ILE A 54 8.26 -5.58 2.37
N LYS A 55 8.26 -6.25 3.53
CA LYS A 55 7.16 -7.13 3.96
C LYS A 55 5.89 -6.33 4.25
N ALA A 56 5.99 -5.17 4.89
CA ALA A 56 4.84 -4.30 5.13
C ALA A 56 4.20 -3.84 3.82
N ASN A 57 5.01 -3.37 2.87
CA ASN A 57 4.54 -2.96 1.54
C ASN A 57 3.88 -4.13 0.78
N ALA A 58 4.44 -5.34 0.88
CA ALA A 58 3.86 -6.53 0.27
C ALA A 58 2.48 -6.87 0.87
N ARG A 59 2.33 -6.80 2.20
CA ARG A 59 1.04 -7.03 2.88
C ARG A 59 -0.03 -6.00 2.48
N VAL A 60 0.34 -4.73 2.39
CA VAL A 60 -0.57 -3.67 1.92
C VAL A 60 -0.98 -3.92 0.47
N ALA A 61 -0.02 -4.27 -0.40
CA ALA A 61 -0.30 -4.59 -1.79
C ALA A 61 -1.22 -5.81 -1.94
N GLU A 62 -1.01 -6.86 -1.14
CA GLU A 62 -1.87 -8.05 -1.12
C GLU A 62 -3.30 -7.71 -0.68
N SER A 63 -3.45 -6.92 0.39
CA SER A 63 -4.76 -6.44 0.86
C SER A 63 -5.50 -5.65 -0.23
N LEU A 64 -4.80 -4.73 -0.90
CA LEU A 64 -5.36 -3.95 -2.00
C LEU A 64 -5.75 -4.82 -3.20
N TYR A 65 -4.94 -5.83 -3.53
CA TYR A 65 -5.28 -6.79 -4.58
C TYR A 65 -6.56 -7.57 -4.25
N ARG A 66 -6.70 -8.08 -3.02
CA ARG A 66 -7.93 -8.77 -2.60
C ARG A 66 -9.15 -7.86 -2.66
N MET A 67 -9.01 -6.60 -2.21
CA MET A 67 -10.09 -5.61 -2.33
C MET A 67 -10.47 -5.36 -3.79
N ALA A 68 -9.51 -5.30 -4.70
CA ALA A 68 -9.77 -5.11 -6.13
C ALA A 68 -10.51 -6.29 -6.78
N LEU A 69 -10.38 -7.51 -6.23
CA LEU A 69 -11.10 -8.70 -6.70
C LEU A 69 -12.50 -8.88 -6.08
N GLY A 70 -12.82 -8.14 -5.01
CA GLY A 70 -14.12 -8.21 -4.34
C GLY A 70 -15.17 -7.27 -4.95
N ASP A 71 -16.32 -7.20 -4.30
CA ASP A 71 -17.49 -6.38 -4.67
C ASP A 71 -17.84 -5.30 -3.62
N GLY A 72 -16.98 -5.12 -2.61
CA GLY A 72 -17.17 -4.13 -1.55
C GLY A 72 -17.02 -2.67 -2.01
N ARG A 73 -17.43 -1.73 -1.15
CA ARG A 73 -17.44 -0.27 -1.43
C ARG A 73 -16.09 0.31 -1.91
N GLY A 74 -14.97 -0.32 -1.59
CA GLY A 74 -13.63 0.10 -2.02
C GLY A 74 -13.07 -0.61 -3.25
N ALA A 75 -13.78 -1.59 -3.82
CA ALA A 75 -13.26 -2.47 -4.87
C ALA A 75 -12.89 -1.69 -6.14
N VAL A 76 -13.79 -0.83 -6.63
CA VAL A 76 -13.55 -0.01 -7.83
C VAL A 76 -12.33 0.90 -7.65
N THR A 77 -12.17 1.52 -6.48
CA THR A 77 -11.01 2.36 -6.17
C THR A 77 -9.71 1.56 -6.16
N ALA A 78 -9.71 0.37 -5.58
CA ALA A 78 -8.55 -0.52 -5.58
C ALA A 78 -8.18 -0.98 -7.00
N VAL A 79 -9.18 -1.31 -7.84
CA VAL A 79 -8.98 -1.64 -9.27
C VAL A 79 -8.37 -0.46 -10.03
N ILE A 80 -8.93 0.75 -9.88
CA ILE A 80 -8.41 1.96 -10.53
C ILE A 80 -6.94 2.17 -10.14
N PHE A 81 -6.64 2.13 -8.83
CA PHE A 81 -5.28 2.30 -8.33
C PHE A 81 -4.33 1.28 -8.93
N TRP A 82 -4.71 -0.01 -8.94
CA TRP A 82 -3.89 -1.09 -9.50
C TRP A 82 -3.58 -0.86 -10.97
N LEU A 83 -4.61 -0.55 -11.77
CA LEU A 83 -4.46 -0.38 -13.21
C LEU A 83 -3.55 0.80 -13.55
N LYS A 84 -3.65 1.91 -12.82
CA LYS A 84 -2.80 3.09 -13.02
C LYS A 84 -1.36 2.87 -12.52
N THR A 85 -1.19 2.35 -11.30
CA THR A 85 0.11 2.33 -10.62
C THR A 85 0.94 1.07 -10.87
N ARG A 86 0.30 -0.07 -11.16
CA ARG A 86 0.96 -1.37 -11.36
C ARG A 86 0.80 -1.89 -12.79
N ALA A 87 -0.39 -1.81 -13.38
CA ALA A 87 -0.61 -2.23 -14.77
C ALA A 87 -0.21 -1.18 -15.82
N ARG A 88 0.26 0.00 -15.37
CA ARG A 88 0.77 1.10 -16.20
C ARG A 88 -0.24 1.62 -17.23
N TRP A 89 -1.53 1.57 -16.91
CA TRP A 89 -2.53 2.22 -17.74
C TRP A 89 -2.37 3.72 -17.65
N LYS A 90 -2.17 4.35 -18.80
CA LYS A 90 -2.11 5.80 -18.93
C LYS A 90 -3.47 6.32 -19.41
N GLU A 91 -3.84 7.47 -18.89
CA GLU A 91 -4.91 8.26 -19.50
C GLU A 91 -4.41 8.76 -20.87
N PRO A 92 -5.26 8.81 -21.90
CA PRO A 92 -4.89 9.43 -23.16
C PRO A 92 -4.47 10.88 -22.92
N SER A 93 -3.25 11.24 -23.31
CA SER A 93 -2.81 12.63 -23.29
C SER A 93 -3.58 13.40 -24.36
N PHE A 94 -4.35 14.42 -23.97
CA PHE A 94 -4.95 15.35 -24.92
C PHE A 94 -3.86 16.30 -25.44
N ALA A 95 -3.05 15.83 -26.38
CA ALA A 95 -2.27 16.70 -27.23
C ALA A 95 -2.99 16.78 -28.58
N ASP A 96 -3.93 17.71 -28.69
CA ASP A 96 -3.87 18.82 -29.65
C ASP A 96 -5.18 19.63 -29.60
N GLY A 97 -5.07 20.95 -29.74
CA GLY A 97 -6.11 21.95 -29.49
C GLY A 97 -7.28 21.93 -30.46
N SER A 98 -8.14 20.92 -30.40
CA SER A 98 -9.44 20.94 -31.06
C SER A 98 -10.60 20.73 -30.08
N ASN A 99 -11.20 21.89 -29.80
CA ASN A 99 -12.62 22.11 -29.65
C ASN A 99 -13.25 21.96 -28.27
N GLN A 100 -13.75 23.12 -27.84
CA GLN A 100 -14.71 23.35 -26.78
C GLN A 100 -15.94 22.45 -26.96
N LEU A 101 -16.47 21.90 -25.86
CA LEU A 101 -17.89 22.00 -25.47
C LEU A 101 -18.20 21.09 -24.25
N SER A 102 -19.03 21.65 -23.38
CA SER A 102 -19.66 21.09 -22.18
C SER A 102 -18.83 21.19 -20.89
N GLY A 103 -19.33 22.04 -19.98
CA GLY A 103 -18.78 22.33 -18.65
C GLY A 103 -18.90 21.16 -17.66
N ALA A 104 -18.36 20.00 -18.03
CA ALA A 104 -18.13 18.89 -17.12
C ALA A 104 -16.67 18.92 -16.65
N ASN A 105 -16.47 18.76 -15.34
CA ASN A 105 -15.15 18.79 -14.72
C ASN A 105 -14.24 17.73 -15.39
N PRO A 106 -13.01 18.07 -15.83
CA PRO A 106 -12.09 17.12 -16.45
C PRO A 106 -11.90 15.82 -15.64
N ALA A 107 -11.99 15.90 -14.30
CA ALA A 107 -11.94 14.73 -13.41
C ALA A 107 -13.16 13.80 -13.55
N GLU A 108 -14.36 14.34 -13.79
CA GLU A 108 -15.58 13.54 -14.00
C GLU A 108 -15.54 12.81 -15.34
N ASN A 109 -15.05 13.47 -16.40
CA ASN A 109 -14.89 12.85 -17.72
C ASN A 109 -13.85 11.72 -17.71
N ALA A 110 -12.74 11.88 -16.98
CA ALA A 110 -11.74 10.82 -16.82
C ALA A 110 -12.31 9.60 -16.07
N THR A 111 -13.08 9.85 -15.01
CA THR A 111 -13.70 8.79 -14.20
C THR A 111 -14.79 8.05 -14.96
N ALA A 112 -15.58 8.74 -15.78
CA ALA A 112 -16.63 8.16 -16.63
C ALA A 112 -16.04 7.27 -17.73
N ARG A 113 -15.02 7.75 -18.46
CA ARG A 113 -14.34 6.97 -19.51
C ARG A 113 -13.60 5.76 -18.95
N PHE A 114 -13.09 5.86 -17.73
CA PHE A 114 -12.46 4.73 -17.06
C PHE A 114 -13.49 3.64 -16.70
N ARG A 115 -14.67 4.03 -16.20
CA ARG A 115 -15.78 3.11 -15.96
C ARG A 115 -16.19 2.36 -17.24
N GLU A 116 -16.37 3.10 -18.33
CA GLU A 116 -16.69 2.51 -19.64
C GLU A 116 -15.63 1.49 -20.09
N LYS A 117 -14.35 1.80 -19.91
CA LYS A 117 -13.25 0.89 -20.27
C LYS A 117 -13.22 -0.38 -19.41
N ILE A 118 -13.56 -0.28 -18.14
CA ILE A 118 -13.72 -1.44 -17.23
C ILE A 118 -14.87 -2.32 -17.71
N GLU A 119 -16.02 -1.73 -18.01
CA GLU A 119 -17.20 -2.45 -18.49
C GLU A 119 -16.93 -3.17 -19.81
N LEU A 120 -16.28 -2.50 -20.76
CA LEU A 120 -15.87 -3.11 -22.03
C LEU A 120 -14.94 -4.31 -21.84
N LEU A 121 -14.03 -4.25 -20.87
CA LEU A 121 -13.15 -5.38 -20.57
C LEU A 121 -13.89 -6.51 -19.87
N ALA A 122 -14.84 -6.19 -18.98
CA ALA A 122 -15.70 -7.19 -18.36
C ALA A 122 -16.53 -7.95 -19.42
N GLU A 123 -17.10 -7.24 -20.39
CA GLU A 123 -17.86 -7.86 -21.49
C GLU A 123 -16.97 -8.70 -22.40
N ARG A 124 -15.77 -8.21 -22.74
CA ARG A 124 -14.78 -9.00 -23.51
C ARG A 124 -14.36 -10.28 -22.80
N LEU A 125 -14.24 -10.26 -21.47
CA LEU A 125 -13.89 -11.44 -20.69
C LEU A 125 -15.03 -12.46 -20.62
N LYS A 126 -16.29 -12.01 -20.61
CA LYS A 126 -17.47 -12.90 -20.67
C LYS A 126 -17.58 -13.57 -22.03
N ALA A 127 -17.44 -12.81 -23.12
CA ALA A 127 -17.54 -13.30 -24.49
C ALA A 127 -16.44 -14.30 -24.89
N ASN A 128 -15.32 -14.34 -24.15
CA ASN A 128 -14.19 -15.24 -24.42
C ASN A 128 -14.24 -16.53 -23.57
N ARG A 129 -15.30 -16.73 -22.77
CA ARG A 129 -15.56 -17.94 -21.97
C ARG A 129 -16.62 -18.86 -22.59
N GLU A 130 -17.30 -18.41 -23.64
CA GLU A 130 -18.23 -19.21 -24.48
C GLU A 130 -17.48 -19.82 -25.67
#